data_AF-A0A0F7N7M4-F1
#
_entry.id   AF-A0A0F7N7M4-F1
#
_cell.length_a   1.000
_cell.length_b   1.000
_cell.length_c   1.000
_cell.angle_alpha   90.00
_cell.angle_beta   90.00
_cell.angle_gamma   90.00
#
_symmetry.space_group_name_H-M   'P 1'
#
loop_
_entity.id
_entity.type
_entity.pdbx_description
1 polymer ?
#
loop_
_entity_poly.entity_id
_entity_poly.type
_entity_poly.pdbx_seq_one_letter_code
_entity_poly.pdbx_strand_id
1 'polypeptide(L)'
;MSARDLGMGHRSHPWLGRRVVDTEHGDRVGVLQAVAPDVDDIRTEPVLAVPSTPPVAWLAPERGGGCEWTTSLTAIREAAR
;
A
#
# COMPACT_ATOMS: atom_id res chain seq x y z
N MET A 1 8.96 7.09 13.61
CA MET A 1 9.73 7.55 12.44
C MET A 1 8.77 8.24 11.49
N SER A 2 9.01 9.49 11.11
CA SER A 2 8.17 10.16 10.10
C SER A 2 8.47 9.55 8.73
N ALA A 3 7.44 9.13 7.99
CA ALA A 3 7.60 8.61 6.63
C ALA A 3 8.12 9.73 5.72
N ARG A 4 9.24 9.49 5.03
CA ARG A 4 9.80 10.42 4.05
C ARG A 4 8.90 10.45 2.81
N ASP A 5 8.63 11.64 2.30
CA ASP A 5 7.97 11.84 1.01
C ASP A 5 8.91 11.39 -0.13
N LEU A 6 8.40 10.51 -1.01
CA LEU A 6 9.09 9.98 -2.18
C LEU A 6 8.63 10.65 -3.49
N GLY A 7 7.69 11.60 -3.41
CA GLY A 7 7.08 12.29 -4.55
C GLY A 7 5.80 11.62 -5.03
N MET A 8 4.94 12.40 -5.71
CA MET A 8 3.66 11.93 -6.26
C MET A 8 2.79 11.16 -5.24
N GLY A 9 2.74 11.63 -3.99
CA GLY A 9 1.97 11.01 -2.91
C GLY A 9 2.59 9.76 -2.28
N HIS A 10 3.69 9.24 -2.85
CA HIS A 10 4.36 8.07 -2.31
C HIS A 10 5.14 8.41 -1.05
N ARG A 11 5.13 7.50 -0.08
CA ARG A 11 5.84 7.64 1.19
C ARG A 11 6.72 6.43 1.45
N SER A 12 7.85 6.66 2.11
CA SER A 12 8.73 5.58 2.55
C SER A 12 8.08 4.76 3.66
N HIS A 13 8.33 3.45 3.67
CA HIS A 13 7.97 2.59 4.79
C HIS A 13 9.06 1.55 5.05
N PRO A 14 9.41 1.22 6.32
CA PRO A 14 10.46 0.24 6.61
C PRO A 14 10.18 -1.16 6.04
N TRP A 15 8.92 -1.46 5.75
CA TRP A 15 8.49 -2.73 5.18
C TRP A 15 8.27 -2.70 3.66
N LEU A 16 8.63 -1.62 2.94
CA LEU A 16 8.57 -1.63 1.48
C LEU A 16 9.41 -2.81 0.92
N GLY A 17 8.83 -3.55 -0.01
CA GLY A 17 9.39 -4.77 -0.60
C GLY A 17 9.40 -5.98 0.34
N ARG A 18 8.80 -5.90 1.54
CA ARG A 18 8.76 -6.98 2.53
C ARG A 18 7.36 -7.58 2.64
N ARG A 19 7.32 -8.81 3.14
CA ARG A 19 6.09 -9.51 3.52
C ARG A 19 5.48 -8.84 4.75
N VAL A 20 4.19 -8.57 4.67
CA VAL A 20 3.37 -8.07 5.76
C VAL A 20 2.10 -8.90 5.88
N VAL A 21 1.56 -9.01 7.09
CA VAL A 21 0.23 -9.55 7.34
C VAL A 21 -0.74 -8.39 7.40
N ASP A 22 -1.82 -8.50 6.65
CA ASP A 22 -2.95 -7.59 6.62
C ASP A 22 -4.07 -8.12 7.53
N THR A 23 -4.28 -7.45 8.66
CA THR A 23 -5.28 -7.85 9.65
C THR A 23 -6.71 -7.47 9.28
N GLU A 24 -6.91 -6.53 8.34
CA GLU A 24 -8.25 -6.14 7.86
C GLU A 24 -8.83 -7.20 6.92
N HIS A 25 -7.97 -7.88 6.14
CA HIS A 25 -8.38 -8.91 5.19
C HIS A 25 -8.16 -10.34 5.72
N GLY A 26 -8.43 -10.57 7.00
CA GLY A 26 -8.41 -11.91 7.60
C GLY A 26 -7.01 -12.52 7.70
N ASP A 27 -6.02 -11.71 8.10
CA ASP A 27 -4.60 -12.10 8.19
C ASP A 27 -4.00 -12.55 6.84
N ARG A 28 -4.48 -11.99 5.73
CA ARG A 28 -3.92 -12.22 4.41
C ARG A 28 -2.47 -11.72 4.37
N VAL A 29 -1.58 -12.50 3.74
CA VAL A 29 -0.16 -12.12 3.58
C VAL A 29 0.07 -11.56 2.18
N GLY A 30 0.80 -10.45 2.11
CA GLY A 30 1.20 -9.80 0.86
C GLY A 30 2.56 -9.11 0.98
N VAL A 31 3.07 -8.62 -0.15
CA VAL A 31 4.28 -7.79 -0.20
C VAL A 31 3.86 -6.32 -0.27
N LEU A 32 4.38 -5.49 0.63
CA LEU A 32 4.13 -4.05 0.60
C LEU A 32 4.88 -3.40 -0.56
N GLN A 33 4.17 -3.04 -1.62
CA GLN A 33 4.73 -2.42 -2.83
C GLN A 33 4.86 -0.91 -2.71
N ALA A 34 3.84 -0.26 -2.15
CA ALA A 34 3.81 1.19 -2.01
C ALA A 34 3.02 1.63 -0.77
N VAL A 35 3.33 2.85 -0.33
CA VAL A 35 2.49 3.61 0.58
C VAL A 35 2.11 4.90 -0.13
N ALA A 36 0.87 4.98 -0.59
CA ALA A 36 0.38 6.09 -1.43
C ALA A 36 -1.14 6.23 -1.24
N PRO A 37 -1.73 7.40 -1.54
CA PRO A 37 -3.18 7.58 -1.53
C PRO A 37 -3.91 6.52 -2.36
N ASP A 38 -5.05 6.05 -1.88
CA ASP A 38 -5.93 5.21 -2.70
C ASP A 38 -6.64 6.07 -3.76
N VAL A 39 -6.92 5.46 -4.91
CA VAL A 39 -7.64 6.04 -6.04
C VAL A 39 -8.83 5.14 -6.38
N ASP A 40 -9.87 5.22 -5.54
CA ASP A 40 -11.11 4.43 -5.66
C ASP A 40 -11.89 4.73 -6.96
N ASP A 41 -11.55 5.83 -7.63
CA ASP A 41 -12.16 6.30 -8.86
C ASP A 41 -11.21 5.99 -10.01
N ILE A 42 -11.55 5.00 -10.85
CA ILE A 42 -10.83 4.70 -12.09
C ILE A 42 -11.09 5.86 -13.05
N ARG A 43 -10.36 6.96 -12.84
CA ARG A 43 -10.38 8.10 -13.74
C ARG A 43 -9.61 7.73 -14.98
N THR A 44 -10.29 7.84 -16.12
CA THR A 44 -9.65 7.70 -17.43
C THR A 44 -9.04 9.02 -17.88
N GLU A 45 -9.41 10.12 -17.23
CA GLU A 45 -8.79 11.43 -17.43
C GLU A 45 -7.45 11.56 -16.67
N PRO A 46 -6.52 12.39 -17.18
CA PRO A 46 -5.28 12.68 -16.49
C PRO A 46 -5.52 13.24 -15.08
N VAL A 47 -4.93 12.60 -14.08
CA VAL A 47 -4.89 13.12 -12.70
C VAL A 47 -3.75 14.13 -12.61
N LEU A 48 -4.09 15.42 -12.63
CA LEU A 48 -3.12 16.53 -12.63
C LEU A 48 -2.62 16.92 -11.23
N ALA A 49 -3.16 16.29 -10.17
CA ALA A 49 -2.79 16.57 -8.78
C ALA A 49 -2.82 15.28 -7.95
N VAL A 50 -1.92 15.18 -6.96
CA VAL A 50 -1.92 14.06 -6.00
C VAL A 50 -3.23 14.09 -5.21
N PRO A 51 -3.95 12.97 -5.09
CA PRO A 51 -5.15 12.89 -4.25
C PRO A 51 -4.86 13.33 -2.81
N SER A 52 -5.79 14.06 -2.20
CA SER A 52 -5.69 14.49 -0.79
C SER A 52 -6.09 13.38 0.20
N THR A 53 -6.43 12.19 -0.29
CA THR A 53 -6.77 11.04 0.54
C THR A 53 -5.56 10.58 1.38
N PRO A 54 -5.79 10.10 2.61
CA PRO A 54 -4.71 9.53 3.41
C PRO A 54 -4.02 8.38 2.66
N PRO A 55 -2.71 8.18 2.84
CA PRO A 55 -2.02 7.07 2.21
C PRO A 55 -2.47 5.73 2.79
N VAL A 56 -2.54 4.73 1.93
CA VAL A 56 -2.84 3.33 2.26
C VAL A 56 -1.64 2.45 1.92
N ALA A 57 -1.63 1.23 2.43
CA ALA A 57 -0.68 0.19 2.03
C ALA A 57 -1.18 -0.50 0.77
N TRP A 58 -0.38 -0.48 -0.29
CA TRP A 58 -0.62 -1.23 -1.52
C TRP A 58 0.11 -2.57 -1.44
N LEU A 59 -0.65 -3.67 -1.44
CA LEU A 59 -0.15 -5.02 -1.27
C LEU A 59 -0.30 -5.84 -2.55
N ALA A 60 0.77 -6.55 -2.90
CA ALA A 60 0.76 -7.55 -3.97
C ALA A 60 0.74 -8.98 -3.40
N PRO A 61 0.15 -9.95 -4.10
CA PRO A 61 0.24 -11.36 -3.72
C PRO A 61 1.70 -11.84 -3.66
N GLU A 62 2.01 -12.74 -2.72
CA GLU A 62 3.38 -13.25 -2.52
C GLU A 62 3.94 -14.04 -3.71
N ARG A 63 3.03 -14.76 -4.39
CA ARG A 63 3.33 -15.53 -5.59
C ARG A 63 2.67 -14.81 -6.75
N GLY A 64 3.37 -14.69 -7.87
CA GLY A 64 2.83 -14.06 -9.07
C GLY A 64 1.45 -14.65 -9.43
N GLY A 65 0.52 -13.77 -9.80
CA GLY A 65 -0.90 -14.09 -9.98
C GLY A 65 -1.78 -13.62 -8.81
N GLY A 66 -2.97 -13.11 -9.13
CA GLY A 66 -3.87 -12.48 -8.18
C GLY A 66 -3.89 -10.95 -8.30
N CYS A 67 -4.92 -10.33 -7.74
CA CYS A 67 -5.06 -8.87 -7.75
C CYS A 67 -4.33 -8.25 -6.56
N GLU A 68 -3.70 -7.10 -6.81
CA GLU A 68 -3.27 -6.18 -5.77
C GLU A 68 -4.49 -5.69 -4.97
N TRP A 69 -4.23 -5.25 -3.74
CA TRP A 69 -5.27 -4.68 -2.89
C TRP A 69 -4.69 -3.61 -1.97
N THR A 70 -5.55 -2.75 -1.46
CA THR A 70 -5.21 -1.70 -0.51
C THR A 70 -5.71 -2.06 0.89
N THR A 71 -5.00 -1.60 1.93
CA THR A 71 -5.40 -1.73 3.34
C THR A 71 -4.86 -0.56 4.14
N SER A 72 -5.43 -0.30 5.32
CA SER A 72 -4.91 0.71 6.23
C SER A 72 -3.46 0.44 6.62
N LEU A 73 -2.66 1.52 6.73
CA LEU A 73 -1.29 1.42 7.25
C LEU A 73 -1.24 0.91 8.69
N THR A 74 -2.31 1.07 9.46
CA THR A 74 -2.38 0.55 10.84
C THR A 74 -2.79 -0.92 10.90
N ALA A 75 -3.21 -1.51 9.79
CA ALA A 75 -3.63 -2.90 9.69
C ALA A 75 -2.52 -3.85 9.20
N ILE A 76 -1.37 -3.30 8.80
CA ILE A 76 -0.22 -4.11 8.42
C ILE A 76 0.69 -4.39 9.62
N ARG A 77 1.20 -5.62 9.70
CA ARG A 77 2.26 -6.03 10.62
C ARG A 77 3.36 -6.78 9.90
N GLU A 78 4.57 -6.77 10.45
CA GLU A 78 5.66 -7.59 9.93
C GLU A 78 5.26 -9.07 9.92
N ALA A 79 5.43 -9.73 8.78
CA ALA A 79 5.26 -11.17 8.71
C ALA A 79 6.46 -11.87 9.36
N ALA A 80 6.21 -12.92 10.15
CA ALA A 80 7.27 -13.77 10.66
C ALA A 80 8.07 -14.38 9.49
N ARG A 81 9.39 -14.45 9.65
CA ARG A 81 10.31 -15.03 8.65
C ARG A 81 10.07 -16.53 8.47
#